data_AF-A0A1V8TEI5-F1
#
_entry.id   AF-A0A1V8TEI5-F1
#
_cell.length_a   1.000
_cell.length_b   1.000
_cell.length_c   1.000
_cell.angle_alpha   90.00
_cell.angle_beta   90.00
_cell.angle_gamma   90.00
#
_symmetry.space_group_name_H-M   'P 1'
#
loop_
_entity.id
_entity.type
_entity.pdbx_description
1 polymer ?
#
loop_
_entity_poly.entity_id
_entity_poly.type
_entity_poly.pdbx_seq_one_letter_code
_entity_poly.pdbx_strand_id
1 'polypeptide(L)'
;MFGKSALFATASAGLLSISAAQSAPNGSVVTSDAPFYGQSPPTYPAPEVRRDGLFAESVAKARALVATMTLEEKVNLTGGVTNPGNGCGGNIPAVPRIGFPGMCLQDGPAGVRGTDFVSGFAAGIHTGASWNRTLAYSRANAMGGEAYRKGVSVALGPPVVGPLGRIAEGGRNWEGFSNDPYLSGALAAESVHGIQDAGVIACTKHFIANEQETNRIATRDGNKTYQSSSTNMDDKTLHELYLWPFADTVHAGTG
;
A
#
# COMPACT_ATOMS: atom_id res chain seq x y z
N MET A 1 62.73 30.25 19.01
CA MET A 1 63.65 29.62 19.98
C MET A 1 62.79 29.03 21.09
N PHE A 2 62.69 27.69 21.15
CA PHE A 2 62.22 26.80 22.24
C PHE A 2 61.03 27.25 23.12
N GLY A 3 59.85 26.63 23.02
CA GLY A 3 59.44 25.47 23.85
C GLY A 3 58.30 25.91 24.80
N LYS A 4 57.30 25.13 25.25
CA LYS A 4 56.91 23.73 25.17
C LYS A 4 55.37 23.70 25.21
N SER A 5 54.76 22.84 24.39
CA SER A 5 53.34 22.50 24.44
C SER A 5 53.05 21.52 25.59
N ALA A 6 51.95 21.70 26.32
CA ALA A 6 51.37 20.69 27.19
C ALA A 6 50.12 20.11 26.51
N LEU A 7 50.18 18.79 26.27
CA LEU A 7 49.12 17.94 25.75
C LEU A 7 48.02 17.77 26.81
N PHE A 8 46.76 18.01 26.44
CA PHE A 8 45.62 17.29 27.02
C PHE A 8 44.93 16.55 25.88
N ALA A 9 45.04 15.21 25.89
CA ALA A 9 44.38 14.33 24.95
C ALA A 9 42.98 14.00 25.47
N THR A 10 41.94 14.53 24.82
CA THR A 10 40.59 13.96 24.89
C THR A 10 40.40 13.07 23.66
N ALA A 11 40.45 11.75 23.88
CA ALA A 11 40.16 10.76 22.86
C ALA A 11 38.65 10.72 22.59
N SER A 12 38.20 11.39 21.53
CA SER A 12 36.88 11.14 20.95
C SER A 12 36.97 9.87 20.11
N ALA A 13 36.48 8.76 20.65
CA ALA A 13 36.30 7.52 19.89
C ALA A 13 35.14 7.72 18.89
N GLY A 14 35.49 8.12 17.67
CA GLY A 14 34.57 8.07 16.53
C GLY A 14 34.30 6.60 16.19
N LEU A 15 33.08 6.13 16.43
CA LEU A 15 32.59 4.88 15.88
C LEU A 15 32.41 5.07 14.37
N LEU A 16 33.44 4.72 13.58
CA LEU A 16 33.30 4.45 12.16
C LEU A 16 32.48 3.17 12.01
N SER A 17 31.17 3.30 11.80
CA SER A 17 30.35 2.24 11.23
C SER A 17 30.75 2.07 9.76
N ILE A 18 31.65 1.12 9.50
CA ILE A 18 31.90 0.61 8.16
C ILE A 18 30.66 -0.19 7.75
N SER A 19 29.74 0.46 7.04
CA SER A 19 28.69 -0.25 6.30
C SER A 19 29.35 -0.94 5.11
N ALA A 20 29.78 -2.18 5.30
CA ALA A 20 30.20 -3.04 4.20
C ALA A 20 28.94 -3.38 3.37
N ALA A 21 28.72 -2.64 2.29
CA ALA A 21 27.80 -3.07 1.24
C ALA A 21 28.38 -4.33 0.60
N GLN A 22 28.00 -5.50 1.10
CA GLN A 22 28.29 -6.76 0.42
C GLN A 22 27.41 -6.82 -0.82
N SER A 23 28.02 -6.58 -1.99
CA SER A 23 27.40 -6.88 -3.27
C SER A 23 27.07 -8.38 -3.31
N ALA A 24 25.80 -8.73 -3.48
CA ALA A 24 25.39 -10.12 -3.71
C ALA A 24 26.16 -10.67 -4.92
N PRO A 25 26.77 -11.87 -4.83
CA PRO A 25 27.51 -12.44 -5.94
C PRO A 25 26.55 -12.64 -7.13
N ASN A 26 26.93 -12.10 -8.29
CA ASN A 26 26.22 -12.32 -9.54
C ASN A 26 26.08 -13.83 -9.81
N GLY A 27 24.86 -14.34 -9.79
CA GLY A 27 24.51 -15.64 -10.38
C GLY A 27 24.29 -16.83 -9.45
N SER A 28 24.33 -16.71 -8.13
CA SER A 28 23.89 -17.81 -7.24
C SER A 28 22.43 -17.62 -6.82
N VAL A 29 21.66 -18.72 -6.86
CA VAL A 29 20.32 -18.76 -6.26
C VAL A 29 20.48 -18.45 -4.78
N VAL A 30 19.80 -17.41 -4.29
CA VAL A 30 19.79 -17.10 -2.86
C VAL A 30 19.03 -18.20 -2.13
N THR A 31 19.73 -18.97 -1.30
CA THR A 31 19.17 -20.09 -0.52
C THR A 31 19.03 -19.77 0.96
N SER A 32 19.40 -18.56 1.38
CA SER A 32 19.31 -18.08 2.76
C SER A 32 19.11 -16.58 2.79
N ASP A 33 18.22 -16.11 3.66
CA ASP A 33 17.96 -14.69 3.88
C ASP A 33 18.93 -14.04 4.88
N ALA A 34 19.85 -14.82 5.46
CA ALA A 34 20.81 -14.34 6.44
C ALA A 34 21.62 -13.10 5.98
N PRO A 35 22.06 -12.98 4.71
CA PRO A 35 22.76 -11.79 4.24
C PRO A 35 21.89 -10.52 4.20
N PHE A 36 20.56 -10.65 4.17
CA PHE A 36 19.62 -9.53 4.13
C PHE A 36 19.14 -9.09 5.52
N TYR A 37 19.47 -9.84 6.56
CA TYR A 37 19.02 -9.54 7.92
C TYR A 37 19.58 -8.18 8.38
N GLY A 38 18.70 -7.28 8.83
CA GLY A 38 19.05 -5.92 9.24
C GLY A 38 19.17 -4.89 8.11
N GLN A 39 18.98 -5.26 6.84
CA GLN A 39 18.98 -4.30 5.73
C GLN A 39 17.68 -3.47 5.65
N SER A 40 16.58 -3.97 6.23
CA SER A 40 15.40 -3.16 6.53
C SER A 40 15.46 -2.77 8.01
N PRO A 41 15.88 -1.53 8.34
CA PRO A 41 16.10 -1.13 9.72
C PRO A 41 14.77 -1.12 10.49
N PRO A 42 14.78 -1.56 11.77
CA PRO A 42 13.58 -1.58 12.58
C PRO A 42 13.08 -0.16 12.88
N THR A 43 11.78 0.06 12.74
CA THR A 43 11.12 1.31 13.15
C THR A 43 10.00 0.96 14.13
N TYR A 44 10.12 1.40 15.38
CA TYR A 44 9.17 1.13 16.46
C TYR A 44 9.02 2.35 17.38
N PRO A 45 7.85 2.53 18.05
CA PRO A 45 6.63 1.73 17.91
C PRO A 45 5.87 2.06 16.61
N ALA A 46 4.83 1.28 16.31
CA ALA A 46 3.86 1.67 15.29
C ALA A 46 3.24 3.03 15.69
N PRO A 47 3.18 4.04 14.79
CA PRO A 47 2.61 5.34 15.13
C PRO A 47 1.14 5.25 15.53
N GLU A 48 0.76 6.00 16.56
CA GLU A 48 -0.63 6.18 16.95
C GLU A 48 -1.38 7.05 15.94
N VAL A 49 -2.66 6.75 15.72
CA VAL A 49 -3.51 7.56 14.84
C VAL A 49 -3.62 8.99 15.37
N ARG A 50 -3.34 9.96 14.50
CA ARG A 50 -3.50 11.39 14.78
C ARG A 50 -4.96 11.74 15.04
N ARG A 51 -5.19 12.69 15.95
CA ARG A 51 -6.54 13.14 16.36
C ARG A 51 -6.91 14.51 15.79
N ASP A 52 -6.10 15.00 14.86
CA ASP A 52 -6.19 16.29 14.22
C ASP A 52 -6.06 16.13 12.69
N GLY A 53 -6.25 17.23 11.96
CA GLY A 53 -6.18 17.24 10.51
C GLY A 53 -7.40 16.59 9.84
N LEU A 54 -7.20 16.10 8.62
CA LEU A 54 -8.27 15.65 7.71
C LEU A 54 -9.17 14.56 8.31
N PHE A 55 -8.63 13.69 9.16
CA PHE A 55 -9.34 12.54 9.72
C PHE A 55 -9.90 12.76 11.13
N ALA A 56 -9.77 13.96 11.72
CA ALA A 56 -10.09 14.20 13.13
C ALA A 56 -11.52 13.76 13.51
N GLU A 57 -12.52 14.07 12.69
CA GLU A 57 -13.92 13.70 12.94
C GLU A 57 -14.13 12.17 12.85
N SER A 58 -13.63 11.54 11.78
CA SER A 58 -13.74 10.09 11.56
C SER A 58 -13.05 9.32 12.68
N VAL A 59 -11.88 9.79 13.13
CA VAL A 59 -11.15 9.21 14.27
C VAL A 59 -11.94 9.36 15.56
N ALA A 60 -12.58 10.50 15.81
CA ALA A 60 -13.42 10.67 17.00
C ALA A 60 -14.59 9.66 17.02
N LYS A 61 -15.28 9.49 15.89
CA LYS A 61 -16.38 8.50 15.73
C LYS A 61 -15.87 7.07 15.90
N ALA A 62 -14.77 6.72 15.24
CA ALA A 62 -14.16 5.39 15.33
C ALA A 62 -13.79 5.05 16.78
N ARG A 63 -13.17 5.99 17.51
CA ARG A 63 -12.83 5.80 18.93
C ARG A 63 -14.05 5.60 19.81
N ALA A 64 -15.12 6.37 19.58
CA ALA A 64 -16.35 6.21 20.33
C ALA A 64 -16.97 4.81 20.12
N LEU A 65 -17.01 4.33 18.87
CA LEU A 65 -17.51 2.99 18.55
C LEU A 65 -16.63 1.89 19.15
N VAL A 66 -15.32 1.94 18.91
CA VAL A 66 -14.35 0.93 19.37
C VAL A 66 -14.24 0.88 20.90
N ALA A 67 -14.50 2.00 21.61
CA ALA A 67 -14.56 2.01 23.07
C ALA A 67 -15.70 1.13 23.62
N THR A 68 -16.76 0.89 22.84
CA THR A 68 -17.87 0.01 23.24
C THR A 68 -17.61 -1.46 22.97
N MET A 69 -16.54 -1.82 22.23
CA MET A 69 -16.24 -3.19 21.82
C MET A 69 -15.51 -4.00 22.90
N THR A 70 -15.80 -5.30 22.97
CA THR A 70 -14.97 -6.27 23.69
C THR A 70 -13.63 -6.47 22.98
N LEU A 71 -12.70 -7.19 23.61
CA LEU A 71 -11.43 -7.52 22.96
C LEU A 71 -11.65 -8.42 21.73
N GLU A 72 -12.53 -9.41 21.85
CA GLU A 72 -12.85 -10.36 20.78
C GLU A 72 -13.45 -9.64 19.56
N GLU A 73 -14.33 -8.66 19.79
CA GLU A 73 -14.91 -7.85 18.72
C GLU A 73 -13.84 -6.97 18.03
N LYS A 74 -12.89 -6.42 18.79
CA LYS A 74 -11.74 -5.69 18.23
C LYS A 74 -10.86 -6.60 17.38
N VAL A 75 -10.58 -7.81 17.85
CA VAL A 75 -9.80 -8.80 17.10
C VAL A 75 -10.53 -9.18 15.80
N ASN A 76 -11.83 -9.39 15.86
CA ASN A 76 -12.65 -9.72 14.69
C ASN A 76 -12.61 -8.63 13.60
N LEU A 77 -12.48 -7.34 13.96
CA LEU A 77 -12.29 -6.29 12.96
C LEU A 77 -10.98 -6.39 12.17
N THR A 78 -9.98 -7.07 12.72
CA THR A 78 -8.64 -7.21 12.11
C THR A 78 -8.45 -8.55 11.38
N GLY A 79 -9.41 -9.47 11.51
CA GLY A 79 -9.35 -10.81 10.92
C GLY A 79 -10.38 -10.97 9.80
N GLY A 80 -9.90 -11.26 8.58
CA GLY A 80 -10.77 -11.61 7.47
C GLY A 80 -11.46 -12.95 7.68
N VAL A 81 -12.72 -13.05 7.23
CA VAL A 81 -13.49 -14.32 7.23
C VAL A 81 -13.66 -14.86 5.82
N THR A 82 -13.61 -16.19 5.68
CA THR A 82 -13.86 -16.88 4.41
C THR A 82 -15.35 -17.25 4.28
N ASN A 83 -15.85 -17.28 3.05
CA ASN A 83 -17.20 -17.76 2.71
C ASN A 83 -18.37 -17.16 3.52
N PRO A 84 -18.50 -15.82 3.64
CA PRO A 84 -19.59 -15.22 4.41
C PRO A 84 -20.96 -15.24 3.68
N GLY A 85 -21.09 -15.99 2.58
CA GLY A 85 -22.32 -16.05 1.79
C GLY A 85 -22.53 -14.83 0.87
N ASN A 86 -21.48 -14.07 0.58
CA ASN A 86 -21.50 -12.98 -0.41
C ASN A 86 -20.40 -13.16 -1.47
N GLY A 87 -20.41 -12.31 -2.49
CA GLY A 87 -19.45 -12.35 -3.60
C GLY A 87 -18.15 -11.58 -3.38
N CYS A 88 -17.92 -11.00 -2.20
CA CYS A 88 -16.78 -10.11 -1.94
C CYS A 88 -15.47 -10.90 -1.84
N GLY A 89 -14.40 -10.40 -2.46
CA GLY A 89 -13.07 -11.02 -2.41
C GLY A 89 -12.45 -11.08 -1.00
N GLY A 90 -12.83 -10.17 -0.12
CA GLY A 90 -12.46 -10.18 1.30
C GLY A 90 -13.59 -9.64 2.18
N ASN A 91 -13.65 -10.06 3.44
CA ASN A 91 -14.74 -9.71 4.34
C ASN A 91 -14.27 -9.53 5.78
N ILE A 92 -14.75 -8.46 6.42
CA ILE A 92 -14.67 -8.27 7.87
C ILE A 92 -16.03 -8.66 8.47
N PRO A 93 -16.06 -9.51 9.51
CA PRO A 93 -17.32 -9.97 10.10
C PRO A 93 -18.10 -8.83 10.76
N ALA A 94 -19.42 -8.99 10.79
CA ALA A 94 -20.32 -8.10 11.51
C ALA A 94 -20.09 -8.17 13.03
N VAL A 95 -20.44 -7.09 13.73
CA VAL A 95 -20.56 -7.05 15.19
C VAL A 95 -21.98 -6.60 15.54
N PRO A 96 -22.96 -7.54 15.57
CA PRO A 96 -24.39 -7.19 15.70
C PRO A 96 -24.71 -6.43 16.98
N ARG A 97 -24.02 -6.73 18.09
CA ARG A 97 -24.24 -6.11 19.40
C ARG A 97 -24.12 -4.58 19.38
N ILE A 98 -23.26 -4.04 18.52
CA ILE A 98 -23.04 -2.59 18.36
C ILE A 98 -23.58 -2.06 17.03
N GLY A 99 -24.30 -2.89 16.27
CA GLY A 99 -24.85 -2.52 14.97
C GLY A 99 -23.83 -2.35 13.85
N PHE A 100 -22.62 -2.91 13.97
CA PHE A 100 -21.64 -2.89 12.87
C PHE A 100 -21.96 -4.00 11.87
N PRO A 101 -22.27 -3.68 10.59
CA PRO A 101 -22.74 -4.67 9.62
C PRO A 101 -21.63 -5.56 9.04
N GLY A 102 -20.37 -5.29 9.35
CA GLY A 102 -19.22 -5.90 8.67
C GLY A 102 -18.74 -5.03 7.52
N MET A 103 -17.71 -5.50 6.81
CA MET A 103 -17.20 -4.81 5.61
C MET A 103 -16.98 -5.79 4.47
N CYS A 104 -17.45 -5.41 3.29
CA CYS A 104 -17.18 -6.08 2.03
C CYS A 104 -15.99 -5.39 1.33
N LEU A 105 -14.92 -6.13 1.06
CA LEU A 105 -13.76 -5.68 0.30
C LEU A 105 -13.81 -6.36 -1.07
N GLN A 106 -13.80 -5.57 -2.14
CA GLN A 106 -14.05 -6.14 -3.47
C GLN A 106 -13.15 -5.55 -4.56
N ASP A 107 -12.64 -6.43 -5.41
CA ASP A 107 -11.91 -6.06 -6.62
C ASP A 107 -12.84 -5.38 -7.65
N GLY A 108 -12.33 -4.64 -8.64
CA GLY A 108 -10.92 -4.53 -9.02
C GLY A 108 -10.58 -3.21 -9.72
N PRO A 109 -9.38 -3.12 -10.33
CA PRO A 109 -8.79 -1.87 -10.79
C PRO A 109 -9.52 -1.21 -11.99
N ALA A 110 -10.44 -1.93 -12.63
CA ALA A 110 -11.18 -1.49 -13.82
C ALA A 110 -12.68 -1.83 -13.77
N GLY A 111 -13.26 -1.92 -12.57
CA GLY A 111 -14.68 -2.22 -12.34
C GLY A 111 -14.88 -3.29 -11.28
N VAL A 112 -16.14 -3.51 -10.86
CA VAL A 112 -16.48 -4.48 -9.82
C VAL A 112 -16.34 -5.91 -10.37
N ARG A 113 -15.50 -6.73 -9.73
CA ARG A 113 -15.14 -8.06 -10.20
C ARG A 113 -16.22 -9.09 -9.86
N GLY A 114 -16.43 -10.04 -10.78
CA GLY A 114 -17.10 -11.31 -10.47
C GLY A 114 -18.59 -11.18 -10.15
N THR A 115 -19.26 -10.17 -10.69
CA THR A 115 -20.70 -9.94 -10.51
C THR A 115 -21.36 -9.56 -11.84
N ASP A 116 -22.68 -9.51 -11.86
CA ASP A 116 -23.52 -9.18 -13.01
C ASP A 116 -23.92 -7.69 -13.02
N PHE A 117 -24.40 -7.20 -14.17
CA PHE A 117 -24.94 -5.84 -14.32
C PHE A 117 -23.99 -4.72 -13.85
N VAL A 118 -22.71 -4.88 -14.16
CA VAL A 118 -21.63 -3.91 -13.89
C VAL A 118 -20.87 -3.60 -15.17
N SER A 119 -20.19 -2.46 -15.20
CA SER A 119 -19.44 -2.00 -16.36
C SER A 119 -17.98 -2.46 -16.32
N GLY A 120 -17.40 -2.67 -17.51
CA GLY A 120 -15.95 -2.76 -17.67
C GLY A 120 -15.38 -1.39 -18.03
N PHE A 121 -14.54 -0.83 -17.16
CA PHE A 121 -13.93 0.47 -17.39
C PHE A 121 -12.57 0.33 -18.09
N ALA A 122 -12.10 1.42 -18.72
CA ALA A 122 -10.74 1.47 -19.24
C ALA A 122 -9.73 1.16 -18.12
N ALA A 123 -8.62 0.50 -18.45
CA ALA A 123 -7.52 0.24 -17.53
C ALA A 123 -6.91 1.54 -16.95
N GLY A 124 -6.18 1.42 -15.84
CA GLY A 124 -5.44 2.54 -15.24
C GLY A 124 -4.49 3.19 -16.26
N ILE A 125 -3.80 2.39 -17.07
CA ILE A 125 -2.80 2.88 -18.02
C ILE A 125 -3.40 3.73 -19.14
N HIS A 126 -4.65 3.47 -19.52
CA HIS A 126 -5.39 4.31 -20.46
C HIS A 126 -5.81 5.64 -19.83
N THR A 127 -6.13 5.61 -18.53
CA THR A 127 -6.37 6.84 -17.76
C THR A 127 -5.09 7.66 -17.67
N GLY A 128 -3.95 7.01 -17.43
CA GLY A 128 -2.62 7.61 -17.50
C GLY A 128 -2.32 8.27 -18.84
N ALA A 129 -2.56 7.55 -19.94
CA ALA A 129 -2.37 8.06 -21.30
C ALA A 129 -3.25 9.28 -21.64
N SER A 130 -4.34 9.51 -20.90
CA SER A 130 -5.21 10.68 -21.13
C SER A 130 -4.66 11.99 -20.54
N TRP A 131 -3.73 11.91 -19.57
CA TRP A 131 -3.24 13.07 -18.81
C TRP A 131 -4.37 13.97 -18.26
N ASN A 132 -5.51 13.39 -17.91
CA ASN A 132 -6.73 14.13 -17.58
C ASN A 132 -7.23 13.79 -16.17
N ARG A 133 -7.08 14.73 -15.25
CA ARG A 133 -7.54 14.63 -13.84
C ARG A 133 -9.05 14.46 -13.73
N THR A 134 -9.82 15.24 -14.48
CA THR A 134 -11.29 15.14 -14.50
C THR A 134 -11.75 13.77 -14.99
N LEU A 135 -11.06 13.20 -15.98
CA LEU A 135 -11.36 11.84 -16.46
C LEU A 135 -11.04 10.79 -15.39
N ALA A 136 -9.90 10.92 -14.69
CA ALA A 136 -9.52 10.02 -13.61
C ALA A 136 -10.56 10.04 -12.47
N TYR A 137 -10.96 11.23 -12.01
CA TYR A 137 -12.05 11.41 -11.05
C TYR A 137 -13.36 10.78 -11.55
N SER A 138 -13.82 11.12 -12.76
CA SER A 138 -15.12 10.68 -13.26
C SER A 138 -15.19 9.16 -13.42
N ARG A 139 -14.09 8.56 -13.92
CA ARG A 139 -13.95 7.09 -14.01
C ARG A 139 -14.05 6.45 -12.62
N ALA A 140 -13.29 6.96 -11.67
CA ALA A 140 -13.28 6.47 -10.29
C ALA A 140 -14.64 6.62 -9.61
N ASN A 141 -15.31 7.76 -9.76
CA ASN A 141 -16.64 8.00 -9.20
C ASN A 141 -17.70 7.06 -9.79
N ALA A 142 -17.66 6.80 -11.09
CA ALA A 142 -18.54 5.82 -11.72
C ALA A 142 -18.31 4.40 -11.16
N MET A 143 -17.06 3.97 -11.01
CA MET A 143 -16.74 2.68 -10.40
C MET A 143 -17.17 2.60 -8.93
N GLY A 144 -16.93 3.66 -8.15
CA GLY A 144 -17.36 3.77 -6.76
C GLY A 144 -18.89 3.68 -6.64
N GLY A 145 -19.63 4.31 -7.56
CA GLY A 145 -21.08 4.23 -7.60
C GLY A 145 -21.62 2.82 -7.88
N GLU A 146 -20.96 2.05 -8.77
CA GLU A 146 -21.31 0.64 -8.98
C GLU A 146 -20.97 -0.22 -7.75
N ALA A 147 -19.80 0.00 -7.14
CA ALA A 147 -19.38 -0.69 -5.93
C ALA A 147 -20.34 -0.42 -4.76
N TYR A 148 -20.73 0.84 -4.54
CA TYR A 148 -21.68 1.25 -3.52
C TYR A 148 -23.03 0.53 -3.67
N ARG A 149 -23.58 0.49 -4.90
CA ARG A 149 -24.85 -0.19 -5.20
C ARG A 149 -24.79 -1.70 -5.01
N LYS A 150 -23.60 -2.30 -5.13
CA LYS A 150 -23.36 -3.72 -4.84
C LYS A 150 -23.09 -4.00 -3.35
N GLY A 151 -23.12 -2.97 -2.49
CA GLY A 151 -22.88 -3.11 -1.05
C GLY A 151 -21.40 -3.24 -0.67
N VAL A 152 -20.49 -2.82 -1.54
CA VAL A 152 -19.04 -2.82 -1.27
C VAL A 152 -18.71 -1.71 -0.29
N SER A 153 -17.93 -2.03 0.74
CA SER A 153 -17.42 -1.06 1.73
C SER A 153 -16.06 -0.51 1.32
N VAL A 154 -15.19 -1.35 0.76
CA VAL A 154 -13.83 -0.97 0.32
C VAL A 154 -13.61 -1.45 -1.11
N ALA A 155 -13.28 -0.53 -2.00
CA ALA A 155 -12.89 -0.84 -3.37
C ALA A 155 -11.40 -1.19 -3.41
N LEU A 156 -11.07 -2.43 -3.78
CA LEU A 156 -9.71 -2.90 -4.03
C LEU A 156 -9.25 -2.50 -5.44
N GLY A 157 -9.39 -1.22 -5.78
CA GLY A 157 -8.92 -0.58 -6.99
C GLY A 157 -9.85 0.56 -7.46
N PRO A 158 -9.37 1.44 -8.35
CA PRO A 158 -8.19 2.31 -8.18
C PRO A 158 -8.19 3.11 -6.84
N PRO A 159 -7.08 3.77 -6.47
CA PRO A 159 -5.83 3.87 -7.22
C PRO A 159 -4.90 2.66 -7.06
N VAL A 160 -4.32 2.21 -8.18
CA VAL A 160 -3.17 1.31 -8.19
C VAL A 160 -1.95 2.12 -8.61
N VAL A 161 -0.94 2.19 -7.75
CA VAL A 161 0.30 2.96 -7.97
C VAL A 161 1.56 2.12 -7.74
N GLY A 162 1.40 0.89 -7.23
CA GLY A 162 2.42 -0.16 -7.26
C GLY A 162 1.83 -1.40 -7.96
N PRO A 163 2.36 -1.91 -9.07
CA PRO A 163 3.63 -1.49 -9.69
C PRO A 163 3.55 -0.08 -10.28
N LEU A 164 4.65 0.66 -10.15
CA LEU A 164 4.82 1.94 -10.82
C LEU A 164 5.15 1.71 -12.31
N GLY A 165 5.93 0.67 -12.62
CA GLY A 165 6.28 0.32 -14.00
C GLY A 165 7.78 0.30 -14.25
N ARG A 166 8.57 -0.20 -13.28
CA ARG A 166 10.03 -0.37 -13.43
C ARG A 166 10.40 -1.28 -14.61
N ILE A 167 9.64 -2.35 -14.81
CA ILE A 167 9.88 -3.36 -15.84
C ILE A 167 8.79 -3.20 -16.90
N ALA A 168 9.15 -2.91 -18.15
CA ALA A 168 8.17 -2.69 -19.22
C ALA A 168 7.22 -3.89 -19.42
N GLU A 169 7.74 -5.11 -19.30
CA GLU A 169 6.99 -6.37 -19.39
C GLU A 169 6.34 -6.81 -18.07
N GLY A 170 6.27 -5.93 -17.07
CA GLY A 170 5.63 -6.19 -15.78
C GLY A 170 4.13 -6.52 -15.96
N GLY A 171 3.71 -7.69 -15.48
CA GLY A 171 2.37 -8.23 -15.76
C GLY A 171 1.18 -7.43 -15.21
N ARG A 172 1.41 -6.44 -14.36
CA ARG A 172 0.36 -5.63 -13.69
C ARG A 172 0.51 -4.12 -13.89
N ASN A 173 1.45 -3.66 -14.73
CA ASN A 173 1.63 -2.23 -15.00
C ASN A 173 0.35 -1.58 -15.55
N TRP A 174 -0.46 -2.35 -16.29
CA TRP A 174 -1.72 -1.88 -16.87
C TRP A 174 -2.77 -1.47 -15.82
N GLU A 175 -2.69 -2.01 -14.60
CA GLU A 175 -3.61 -1.64 -13.51
C GLU A 175 -3.34 -0.22 -13.00
N GLY A 176 -2.07 0.20 -13.02
CA GLY A 176 -1.62 1.53 -12.62
C GLY A 176 -1.68 2.56 -13.74
N PHE A 177 -1.19 3.77 -13.49
CA PHE A 177 -1.37 4.90 -14.41
C PHE A 177 -0.17 5.15 -15.33
N SER A 178 1.03 5.23 -14.76
CA SER A 178 2.26 5.64 -15.43
C SER A 178 3.47 5.20 -14.61
N ASN A 179 4.62 5.08 -15.27
CA ASN A 179 5.93 4.93 -14.61
C ASN A 179 6.52 6.26 -14.10
N ASP A 180 5.89 7.39 -14.45
CA ASP A 180 6.22 8.70 -13.90
C ASP A 180 5.51 8.93 -12.55
N PRO A 181 6.24 9.22 -11.46
CA PRO A 181 5.67 9.31 -10.11
C PRO A 181 4.68 10.48 -9.96
N TYR A 182 4.95 11.61 -10.63
CA TYR A 182 4.10 12.79 -10.57
C TYR A 182 2.77 12.57 -11.28
N LEU A 183 2.79 12.05 -12.51
CA LEU A 183 1.58 11.72 -13.25
C LEU A 183 0.77 10.64 -12.52
N SER A 184 1.44 9.60 -12.02
CA SER A 184 0.79 8.52 -11.27
C SER A 184 0.10 9.06 -10.01
N GLY A 185 0.80 9.87 -9.20
CA GLY A 185 0.25 10.50 -8.00
C GLY A 185 -0.92 11.43 -8.28
N ALA A 186 -0.78 12.30 -9.28
CA ALA A 186 -1.81 13.27 -9.64
C ALA A 186 -3.13 12.62 -10.09
N LEU A 187 -3.07 11.52 -10.85
CA LEU A 187 -4.28 10.81 -11.29
C LEU A 187 -4.82 9.84 -10.22
N ALA A 188 -3.93 9.31 -9.39
CA ALA A 188 -4.30 8.46 -8.26
C ALA A 188 -5.08 9.26 -7.20
N ALA A 189 -4.66 10.48 -6.87
CA ALA A 189 -5.36 11.38 -5.95
C ALA A 189 -6.80 11.66 -6.41
N GLU A 190 -7.01 11.99 -7.69
CA GLU A 190 -8.36 12.17 -8.26
C GLU A 190 -9.19 10.88 -8.19
N SER A 191 -8.54 9.73 -8.33
CA SER A 191 -9.22 8.44 -8.19
C SER A 191 -9.65 8.15 -6.74
N VAL A 192 -8.87 8.58 -5.74
CA VAL A 192 -9.26 8.53 -4.32
C VAL A 192 -10.53 9.35 -4.11
N HIS A 193 -10.52 10.63 -4.54
CA HIS A 193 -11.69 11.50 -4.42
C HIS A 193 -12.91 10.91 -5.09
N GLY A 194 -12.79 10.43 -6.34
CA GLY A 194 -13.91 9.84 -7.06
C GLY A 194 -14.56 8.66 -6.34
N ILE A 195 -13.75 7.69 -5.87
CA ILE A 195 -14.25 6.52 -5.14
C ILE A 195 -14.91 6.92 -3.82
N GLN A 196 -14.27 7.80 -3.05
CA GLN A 196 -14.75 8.19 -1.71
C GLN A 196 -15.98 9.09 -1.76
N ASP A 197 -16.08 9.99 -2.74
CA ASP A 197 -17.27 10.82 -2.96
C ASP A 197 -18.48 9.99 -3.40
N ALA A 198 -18.26 8.79 -3.96
CA ALA A 198 -19.32 7.82 -4.24
C ALA A 198 -19.75 6.99 -3.01
N GLY A 199 -19.11 7.19 -1.85
CA GLY A 199 -19.45 6.53 -0.59
C GLY A 199 -18.77 5.18 -0.35
N VAL A 200 -17.64 4.90 -1.02
CA VAL A 200 -16.85 3.67 -0.85
C VAL A 200 -15.43 4.02 -0.42
N ILE A 201 -14.82 3.23 0.48
CA ILE A 201 -13.44 3.47 0.90
C ILE A 201 -12.47 3.10 -0.23
N ALA A 202 -11.58 4.02 -0.58
CA ALA A 202 -10.54 3.77 -1.58
C ALA A 202 -9.34 3.03 -0.96
N CYS A 203 -8.86 1.98 -1.61
CA CYS A 203 -7.65 1.26 -1.22
C CYS A 203 -6.49 1.55 -2.18
N THR A 204 -5.53 2.38 -1.75
CA THR A 204 -4.30 2.59 -2.52
C THR A 204 -3.41 1.34 -2.45
N LYS A 205 -3.08 0.75 -3.60
CA LYS A 205 -2.29 -0.50 -3.67
C LYS A 205 -1.22 -0.49 -4.78
N HIS A 206 -0.23 -1.36 -4.77
CA HIS A 206 0.20 -2.26 -3.69
C HIS A 206 1.40 -1.61 -3.00
N PHE A 207 1.26 -1.29 -1.72
CA PHE A 207 2.33 -0.69 -0.94
C PHE A 207 3.34 -1.78 -0.51
N ILE A 208 4.59 -1.79 -0.98
CA ILE A 208 5.21 -0.98 -2.02
C ILE A 208 6.17 -1.88 -2.84
N ALA A 209 6.62 -1.40 -4.01
CA ALA A 209 7.71 -2.02 -4.77
C ALA A 209 7.45 -3.45 -5.29
N ASN A 210 6.18 -3.84 -5.43
CA ASN A 210 5.78 -5.06 -6.14
C ASN A 210 5.81 -4.83 -7.67
N GLU A 211 7.00 -4.64 -8.22
CA GLU A 211 7.24 -4.26 -9.62
C GLU A 211 7.27 -5.44 -10.61
N GLN A 212 7.12 -6.68 -10.14
CA GLN A 212 7.13 -7.88 -10.98
C GLN A 212 6.25 -8.99 -10.41
N GLU A 213 5.71 -9.83 -11.30
CA GLU A 213 4.88 -10.96 -10.88
C GLU A 213 5.69 -12.21 -10.51
N THR A 214 6.80 -12.41 -11.21
CA THR A 214 7.68 -13.56 -10.99
C THR A 214 8.21 -13.54 -9.56
N ASN A 215 7.95 -14.63 -8.82
CA ASN A 215 8.33 -14.84 -7.42
C ASN A 215 7.69 -13.89 -6.40
N ARG A 216 6.58 -13.20 -6.71
CA ARG A 216 5.91 -12.33 -5.71
C ARG A 216 5.27 -13.10 -4.54
N ILE A 217 4.92 -14.37 -4.75
CA ILE A 217 4.39 -15.28 -3.73
C ILE A 217 5.44 -16.36 -3.46
N ALA A 218 5.65 -16.68 -2.20
CA ALA A 218 6.46 -17.82 -1.79
C ALA A 218 5.96 -19.11 -2.46
N THR A 219 6.90 -19.92 -2.96
CA THR A 219 6.59 -21.20 -3.61
C THR A 219 7.23 -22.36 -2.85
N ARG A 220 6.70 -23.57 -3.06
CA ARG A 220 7.22 -24.79 -2.45
C ARG A 220 7.54 -25.82 -3.53
N ASP A 221 8.74 -26.37 -3.46
CA ASP A 221 9.18 -27.50 -4.30
C ASP A 221 9.70 -28.62 -3.40
N GLY A 222 8.91 -29.69 -3.29
CA GLY A 222 9.14 -30.77 -2.32
C GLY A 222 9.25 -30.25 -0.87
N ASN A 223 10.43 -30.42 -0.28
CA ASN A 223 10.74 -29.97 1.08
C ASN A 223 11.42 -28.58 1.14
N LYS A 224 11.60 -27.91 -0.01
CA LYS A 224 12.18 -26.56 -0.06
C LYS A 224 11.08 -25.52 -0.17
N THR A 225 11.20 -24.46 0.62
CA THR A 225 10.38 -23.25 0.53
C THR A 225 11.24 -22.13 -0.04
N TYR A 226 10.77 -21.52 -1.12
CA TYR A 226 11.35 -20.31 -1.69
C TYR A 226 10.52 -19.12 -1.23
N GLN A 227 11.15 -18.17 -0.55
CA GLN A 227 10.48 -16.94 -0.12
C GLN A 227 10.12 -16.06 -1.32
N SER A 228 9.19 -15.13 -1.11
CA SER A 228 8.88 -14.10 -2.10
C SER A 228 10.12 -13.27 -2.43
N SER A 229 10.16 -12.66 -3.61
CA SER A 229 11.25 -11.78 -4.02
C SER A 229 11.39 -10.57 -3.08
N SER A 230 12.62 -10.19 -2.77
CA SER A 230 12.94 -8.95 -2.05
C SER A 230 13.30 -7.85 -3.05
N THR A 231 12.57 -6.73 -3.02
CA THR A 231 12.92 -5.53 -3.79
C THR A 231 13.77 -4.61 -2.92
N ASN A 232 15.06 -4.48 -3.25
CA ASN A 232 16.00 -3.69 -2.47
C ASN A 232 16.29 -2.37 -3.21
N MET A 233 16.09 -1.24 -2.53
CA MET A 233 16.33 0.10 -3.07
C MET A 233 16.86 1.03 -1.99
N ASP A 234 17.59 2.07 -2.41
CA ASP A 234 18.07 3.11 -1.48
C ASP A 234 16.93 4.06 -1.08
N ASP A 235 17.15 4.77 0.03
CA ASP A 235 16.17 5.67 0.65
C ASP A 235 15.72 6.80 -0.29
N LYS A 236 16.63 7.33 -1.11
CA LYS A 236 16.32 8.39 -2.06
C LYS A 236 15.42 7.87 -3.18
N THR A 237 15.76 6.72 -3.76
CA THR A 237 14.92 6.06 -4.78
C THR A 237 13.53 5.71 -4.24
N LEU A 238 13.43 5.25 -2.99
CA LEU A 238 12.14 5.00 -2.36
C LEU A 238 11.30 6.28 -2.31
N HIS A 239 11.85 7.36 -1.75
CA HIS A 239 11.09 8.60 -1.50
C HIS A 239 10.78 9.40 -2.78
N GLU A 240 11.72 9.51 -3.71
CA GLU A 240 11.57 10.35 -4.90
C GLU A 240 10.80 9.66 -6.05
N LEU A 241 10.61 8.34 -5.99
CA LEU A 241 9.98 7.58 -7.07
C LEU A 241 8.79 6.73 -6.59
N TYR A 242 9.03 5.64 -5.85
CA TYR A 242 7.98 4.66 -5.58
C TYR A 242 6.99 5.11 -4.49
N LEU A 243 7.45 5.90 -3.51
CA LEU A 243 6.63 6.37 -2.40
C LEU A 243 5.83 7.62 -2.77
N TRP A 244 6.33 8.42 -3.71
CA TRP A 244 5.70 9.68 -4.14
C TRP A 244 4.20 9.56 -4.43
N PRO A 245 3.72 8.64 -5.29
CA PRO A 245 2.29 8.55 -5.58
C PRO A 245 1.46 8.11 -4.36
N PHE A 246 2.03 7.37 -3.41
CA PHE A 246 1.34 7.06 -2.14
C PHE A 246 1.23 8.29 -1.24
N ALA A 247 2.24 9.18 -1.23
CA ALA A 247 2.14 10.43 -0.49
C ALA A 247 0.99 11.29 -1.03
N ASP A 248 0.82 11.36 -2.35
CA ASP A 248 -0.29 12.07 -2.98
C ASP A 248 -1.65 11.45 -2.63
N THR A 249 -1.78 10.11 -2.59
CA THR A 249 -3.06 9.48 -2.20
C THR A 249 -3.35 9.60 -0.71
N VAL A 250 -2.34 9.61 0.16
CA VAL A 250 -2.49 9.92 1.59
C VAL A 250 -2.96 11.36 1.77
N HIS A 251 -2.39 12.32 1.03
CA HIS A 251 -2.86 13.71 1.04
C HIS A 251 -4.29 13.86 0.50
N ALA A 252 -4.68 13.04 -0.49
CA ALA A 252 -6.06 12.96 -0.99
C ALA A 252 -7.04 12.30 -0.01
N GLY A 253 -6.53 11.72 1.09
CA GLY A 253 -7.34 11.13 2.14
C GLY A 253 -7.78 9.69 1.86
N THR A 254 -6.95 8.88 1.18
CA THR A 254 -7.22 7.45 0.99
C THR A 254 -7.45 6.75 2.34
N GLY A 255 -8.60 6.10 2.51
CA GLY A 255 -8.91 5.26 3.68
C GLY A 255 -10.24 5.54 4.34
#